data_AF-A0A0F9H0J9-F1
#
_entry.id   AF-A0A0F9H0J9-F1
#
_cell.length_a   1.000
_cell.length_b   1.000
_cell.length_c   1.000
_cell.angle_alpha   90.00
_cell.angle_beta   90.00
_cell.angle_gamma   90.00
#
_symmetry.space_group_name_H-M   'P 1'
#
loop_
_entity.id
_entity.type
_entity.pdbx_description
1 polymer ?
#
loop_
_entity_poly.entity_id
_entity_poly.type
_entity_poly.pdbx_seq_one_letter_code
_entity_poly.pdbx_strand_id
1 'polypeptide(L)'
;MKIHLITNCTSRKLHKLTSKVHLKDISKDAISPSENWTKILSKQVDLLPALDAYAGDHWAKVKDIERLGASLWIVSAGYGLISADTKICSYNATFNSNDENSVSKFYSKENLKEKNRCWWKDIHKGRESSIEKIYFDHPGDIFFIALPPNYLKVIEPELDNLASCGVINLHNTYIFSSKQDLSLSLKECFYQAKEDFCEQLGGSRVSLIIRLARYIFKGLSLKEPTYPQVQKMYNALLLGSSPVKHINRRKMTDKNVIDFILTELNDSTLTKISTTKLLKKMRDQGMGCEHKRFSKIYSELLVEIKNTNFREVSKNGKS
;
A
#
# COMPACT_ATOMS: atom_id res chain seq x y z
N MET A 1 -11.31 -18.36 -18.06
CA MET A 1 -11.41 -16.94 -17.71
C MET A 1 -11.47 -16.78 -16.20
N LYS A 2 -10.38 -16.30 -15.62
CA LYS A 2 -10.27 -15.81 -14.25
C LYS A 2 -9.83 -14.35 -14.26
N ILE A 3 -9.85 -13.70 -13.10
CA ILE A 3 -9.27 -12.38 -12.92
C ILE A 3 -7.95 -12.53 -12.14
N HIS A 4 -6.88 -11.96 -12.69
CA HIS A 4 -5.61 -11.76 -12.00
C HIS A 4 -5.56 -10.36 -11.40
N LEU A 5 -5.19 -10.24 -10.13
CA LEU A 5 -4.93 -8.99 -9.45
C LEU A 5 -3.42 -8.80 -9.31
N ILE A 6 -2.86 -7.76 -9.95
CA ILE A 6 -1.48 -7.32 -9.78
C ILE A 6 -1.52 -6.06 -8.89
N THR A 7 -0.96 -6.14 -7.67
CA THR A 7 -1.00 -5.06 -6.67
C THR A 7 0.33 -4.87 -5.96
N ASN A 8 0.51 -3.77 -5.23
CA ASN A 8 1.76 -3.48 -4.55
C ASN A 8 1.86 -4.19 -3.19
N CYS A 9 3.08 -4.47 -2.74
CA CYS A 9 3.34 -4.90 -1.37
C CYS A 9 3.05 -3.79 -0.33
N THR A 10 2.95 -4.14 0.95
CA THR A 10 2.82 -3.17 2.06
C THR A 10 4.06 -3.13 2.95
N SER A 11 4.37 -1.95 3.50
CA SER A 11 5.45 -1.79 4.48
C SER A 11 5.14 -2.52 5.78
N ARG A 12 3.88 -2.50 6.21
CA ARG A 12 3.42 -3.27 7.37
C ARG A 12 3.39 -4.76 7.02
N LYS A 13 4.13 -5.54 7.80
CA LYS A 13 4.09 -7.00 7.82
C LYS A 13 3.61 -7.48 9.20
N LEU A 14 3.11 -8.71 9.30
CA LEU A 14 2.63 -9.25 10.57
C LEU A 14 3.75 -9.36 11.60
N HIS A 15 3.41 -9.09 12.87
CA HIS A 15 4.35 -9.10 13.99
C HIS A 15 4.94 -10.50 14.27
N LYS A 16 4.28 -11.58 13.83
CA LYS A 16 4.81 -12.94 13.95
C LYS A 16 6.12 -13.15 13.19
N LEU A 17 6.42 -12.28 12.22
CA LEU A 17 7.72 -12.28 11.55
C LEU A 17 8.73 -11.48 12.39
N THR A 18 9.63 -12.22 13.03
CA THR A 18 10.69 -11.73 13.94
C THR A 18 11.88 -11.14 13.19
N SER A 19 12.23 -11.71 12.02
CA SER A 19 13.31 -11.20 11.17
C SER A 19 12.95 -9.81 10.61
N LYS A 20 13.84 -8.82 10.79
CA LYS A 20 13.68 -7.49 10.17
C LYS A 20 14.92 -7.17 9.36
N VAL A 21 14.86 -7.53 8.08
CA VAL A 21 15.93 -7.18 7.14
C VAL A 21 15.67 -5.78 6.60
N HIS A 22 16.66 -4.90 6.67
CA HIS A 22 16.56 -3.54 6.15
C HIS A 22 17.49 -3.35 4.96
N LEU A 23 16.96 -2.82 3.85
CA LEU A 23 17.76 -2.60 2.65
C LEU A 23 18.89 -1.61 2.87
N LYS A 24 18.70 -0.66 3.81
CA LYS A 24 19.72 0.33 4.18
C LYS A 24 21.00 -0.26 4.76
N ASP A 25 20.96 -1.52 5.23
CA ASP A 25 22.10 -2.21 5.81
C ASP A 25 23.05 -2.77 4.75
N ILE A 26 22.64 -2.76 3.47
CA ILE A 26 23.52 -3.08 2.34
C ILE A 26 24.38 -1.86 2.01
N SER A 27 25.69 -2.09 1.85
CA SER A 27 26.62 -1.06 1.38
C SER A 27 26.17 -0.49 0.03
N LYS A 28 26.20 0.84 -0.09
CA LYS A 28 25.85 1.54 -1.34
C LYS A 28 26.83 1.23 -2.47
N ASP A 29 28.06 0.85 -2.13
CA ASP A 29 29.13 0.52 -3.08
C ASP A 29 29.14 -0.98 -3.43
N ALA A 30 28.12 -1.73 -3.02
CA ALA A 30 27.98 -3.13 -3.40
C ALA A 30 27.89 -3.26 -4.94
N ILE A 31 28.75 -4.10 -5.51
CA ILE A 31 28.83 -4.35 -6.97
C ILE A 31 27.49 -4.92 -7.49
N SER A 32 26.87 -5.83 -6.74
CA SER A 32 25.57 -6.43 -7.06
C SER A 32 24.59 -6.29 -5.89
N PRO A 33 23.98 -5.10 -5.67
CA PRO A 33 23.18 -4.83 -4.48
C PRO A 33 21.90 -5.68 -4.44
N SER A 34 21.28 -5.96 -5.59
CA SER A 34 20.09 -6.83 -5.70
C SER A 34 20.41 -8.31 -5.42
N GLU A 35 21.57 -8.80 -5.83
CA GLU A 35 22.02 -10.18 -5.57
C GLU A 35 22.36 -10.37 -4.10
N ASN A 36 23.09 -9.41 -3.51
CA ASN A 36 23.36 -9.41 -2.07
C ASN A 36 22.06 -9.37 -1.27
N TRP A 37 21.13 -8.50 -1.64
CA TRP A 37 19.80 -8.44 -1.05
C TRP A 37 19.06 -9.78 -1.14
N THR A 38 19.02 -10.38 -2.32
CA THR A 38 18.36 -11.68 -2.53
C THR A 38 19.00 -12.78 -1.69
N LYS A 39 20.34 -12.77 -1.55
CA LYS A 39 21.09 -13.71 -0.71
C LYS A 39 20.82 -13.50 0.79
N ILE A 40 20.58 -12.26 1.24
CA ILE A 40 20.19 -11.99 2.63
C ILE A 40 18.77 -12.51 2.89
N LEU A 41 17.84 -12.26 1.95
CA LEU A 41 16.46 -12.74 2.06
C LEU A 41 16.37 -14.26 2.06
N SER A 42 17.15 -14.96 1.22
CA SER A 42 17.12 -16.42 1.13
C SER A 42 17.63 -17.15 2.37
N LYS A 43 18.40 -16.46 3.23
CA LYS A 43 18.90 -16.99 4.50
C LYS A 43 17.91 -16.85 5.66
N GLN A 44 16.79 -16.16 5.46
CA GLN A 44 15.81 -15.96 6.52
C GLN A 44 14.97 -17.23 6.72
N VAL A 45 14.74 -17.59 7.98
CA VAL A 45 14.03 -18.83 8.37
C VAL A 45 12.57 -18.59 8.76
N ASP A 46 12.24 -17.38 9.16
CA ASP A 46 10.89 -16.99 9.56
C ASP A 46 10.12 -16.48 8.34
N LEU A 47 9.43 -17.41 7.66
CA LEU A 47 8.78 -17.20 6.38
C LEU A 47 7.28 -17.47 6.45
N LEU A 48 6.50 -16.66 5.75
CA LEU A 48 5.06 -16.84 5.56
C LEU A 48 4.67 -16.61 4.11
N PRO A 49 3.59 -17.25 3.62
CA PRO A 49 3.00 -16.88 2.33
C PRO A 49 2.79 -15.36 2.26
N ALA A 50 3.09 -14.75 1.12
CA ALA A 50 2.97 -13.31 0.92
C ALA A 50 1.56 -12.80 1.24
N LEU A 51 0.53 -13.59 0.91
CA LEU A 51 -0.86 -13.34 1.28
C LEU A 51 -1.01 -13.10 2.79
N ASP A 52 -0.29 -13.83 3.62
CA ASP A 52 -0.37 -13.75 5.08
C ASP A 52 0.69 -12.86 5.72
N ALA A 53 1.81 -12.63 5.06
CA ALA A 53 2.89 -11.80 5.59
C ALA A 53 2.50 -10.32 5.63
N TYR A 54 1.88 -9.80 4.56
CA TYR A 54 1.51 -8.40 4.44
C TYR A 54 0.24 -8.05 5.23
N ALA A 55 0.10 -6.77 5.62
CA ALA A 55 -1.01 -6.31 6.44
C ALA A 55 -1.32 -4.82 6.24
N GLY A 56 -2.50 -4.40 6.70
CA GLY A 56 -2.97 -3.01 6.65
C GLY A 56 -4.26 -2.85 5.86
N ASP A 57 -4.77 -1.61 5.82
CA ASP A 57 -6.07 -1.29 5.18
C ASP A 57 -6.09 -1.66 3.69
N HIS A 58 -5.03 -1.32 2.94
CA HIS A 58 -4.85 -1.77 1.56
C HIS A 58 -4.88 -3.30 1.45
N TRP A 59 -4.08 -4.00 2.26
CA TRP A 59 -3.95 -5.45 2.18
C TRP A 59 -5.22 -6.21 2.57
N ALA A 60 -6.02 -5.66 3.48
CA ALA A 60 -7.33 -6.22 3.80
C ALA A 60 -8.26 -6.24 2.57
N LYS A 61 -8.16 -5.25 1.67
CA LYS A 61 -8.93 -5.23 0.42
C LYS A 61 -8.34 -6.15 -0.65
N VAL A 62 -7.02 -6.33 -0.68
CA VAL A 62 -6.37 -7.37 -1.48
C VAL A 62 -6.90 -8.75 -1.09
N LYS A 63 -6.90 -9.09 0.22
CA LYS A 63 -7.47 -10.34 0.74
C LYS A 63 -8.97 -10.49 0.45
N ASP A 64 -9.73 -9.40 0.39
CA ASP A 64 -11.13 -9.46 -0.01
C ASP A 64 -11.27 -9.89 -1.49
N ILE A 65 -10.44 -9.34 -2.39
CA ILE A 65 -10.50 -9.66 -3.83
C ILE A 65 -10.01 -11.09 -4.09
N GLU A 66 -8.93 -11.50 -3.44
CA GLU A 66 -8.40 -12.87 -3.55
C GLU A 66 -9.43 -13.91 -3.09
N ARG A 67 -10.09 -13.69 -1.94
CA ARG A 67 -11.17 -14.58 -1.46
C ARG A 67 -12.38 -14.66 -2.39
N LEU A 68 -12.58 -13.67 -3.26
CA LEU A 68 -13.63 -13.69 -4.28
C LEU A 68 -13.19 -14.47 -5.55
N GLY A 69 -11.99 -15.06 -5.55
CA GLY A 69 -11.49 -15.94 -6.61
C GLY A 69 -10.40 -15.33 -7.50
N ALA A 70 -9.86 -14.15 -7.17
CA ALA A 70 -8.80 -13.55 -7.96
C ALA A 70 -7.44 -14.23 -7.72
N SER A 71 -6.69 -14.49 -8.79
CA SER A 71 -5.30 -14.92 -8.68
C SER A 71 -4.40 -13.71 -8.37
N LEU A 72 -3.67 -13.75 -7.25
CA LEU A 72 -2.96 -12.59 -6.73
C LEU A 72 -1.46 -12.61 -7.07
N TRP A 73 -1.00 -11.50 -7.64
CA TRP A 73 0.39 -11.17 -7.95
C TRP A 73 0.79 -9.85 -7.29
N ILE A 74 2.03 -9.78 -6.82
CA ILE A 74 2.49 -8.73 -5.91
C ILE A 74 3.77 -8.12 -6.44
N VAL A 75 3.70 -6.83 -6.80
CA VAL A 75 4.86 -6.00 -7.14
C VAL A 75 5.54 -5.59 -5.84
N SER A 76 6.70 -6.19 -5.57
CA SER A 76 7.48 -5.98 -4.36
C SER A 76 8.84 -5.36 -4.67
N ALA A 77 9.16 -4.25 -4.00
CA ALA A 77 10.51 -3.69 -4.05
C ALA A 77 11.57 -4.66 -3.48
N GLY A 78 11.18 -5.57 -2.58
CA GLY A 78 12.10 -6.50 -1.95
C GLY A 78 12.18 -7.87 -2.62
N TYR A 79 11.14 -8.30 -3.34
CA TYR A 79 11.07 -9.65 -3.91
C TYR A 79 10.77 -9.67 -5.40
N GLY A 80 10.72 -8.51 -6.07
CA GLY A 80 10.24 -8.45 -7.46
C GLY A 80 8.76 -8.80 -7.56
N LEU A 81 8.36 -9.49 -8.62
CA LEU A 81 7.01 -10.00 -8.82
C LEU A 81 6.86 -11.38 -8.19
N ILE A 82 5.93 -11.52 -7.24
CA ILE A 82 5.68 -12.77 -6.51
C ILE A 82 4.19 -13.11 -6.46
N SER A 83 3.87 -14.39 -6.26
CA SER A 83 2.48 -14.85 -6.06
C SER A 83 2.05 -14.74 -4.60
N ALA A 84 0.74 -14.95 -4.35
CA ALA A 84 0.16 -15.06 -3.01
C ALA A 84 0.90 -16.08 -2.10
N ASP A 85 1.31 -17.21 -2.67
CA ASP A 85 1.88 -18.34 -1.93
C ASP A 85 3.38 -18.25 -1.72
N THR A 86 4.03 -17.29 -2.38
CA THR A 86 5.49 -17.12 -2.25
C THR A 86 5.82 -16.84 -0.79
N LYS A 87 6.64 -17.70 -0.19
CA LYS A 87 7.07 -17.57 1.20
C LYS A 87 8.08 -16.41 1.32
N ILE A 88 7.76 -15.43 2.14
CA ILE A 88 8.59 -14.24 2.36
C ILE A 88 8.86 -14.03 3.85
N CYS A 89 10.04 -13.48 4.14
CA CYS A 89 10.37 -12.95 5.46
C CYS A 89 9.85 -11.52 5.62
N SER A 90 9.92 -10.98 6.84
CA SER A 90 9.74 -9.55 7.03
C SER A 90 10.99 -8.77 6.58
N TYR A 91 10.77 -7.70 5.81
CA TYR A 91 11.80 -6.87 5.21
C TYR A 91 11.34 -5.42 5.08
N ASN A 92 12.28 -4.50 4.91
CA ASN A 92 12.04 -3.11 4.56
C ASN A 92 12.85 -2.71 3.31
N ALA A 93 12.15 -2.54 2.20
CA ALA A 93 12.65 -2.04 0.92
C ALA A 93 11.50 -1.28 0.23
N THR A 94 11.80 -0.18 -0.47
CA THR A 94 10.77 0.66 -1.10
C THR A 94 11.25 1.39 -2.35
N PHE A 95 10.31 1.74 -3.23
CA PHE A 95 10.54 2.60 -4.39
C PHE A 95 10.44 4.10 -4.08
N ASN A 96 10.12 4.48 -2.84
CA ASN A 96 10.04 5.88 -2.43
C ASN A 96 11.45 6.44 -2.13
N SER A 97 11.84 7.57 -2.74
CA SER A 97 13.17 8.16 -2.58
C SER A 97 13.49 8.65 -1.18
N ASN A 98 12.46 9.09 -0.44
CA ASN A 98 12.64 9.75 0.86
C ASN A 98 12.79 8.75 2.02
N ASP A 99 12.86 7.45 1.73
CA ASP A 99 13.05 6.40 2.73
C ASP A 99 14.52 5.99 2.80
N GLU A 100 14.99 5.65 4.00
CA GLU A 100 16.33 5.13 4.17
C GLU A 100 16.57 3.82 3.40
N ASN A 101 15.51 3.02 3.28
CA ASN A 101 15.47 1.70 2.62
C ASN A 101 15.05 1.81 1.14
N SER A 102 15.26 2.98 0.53
CA SER A 102 14.94 3.19 -0.87
C SER A 102 15.92 2.43 -1.78
N VAL A 103 15.37 1.67 -2.72
CA VAL A 103 16.17 0.94 -3.74
C VAL A 103 16.92 1.89 -4.67
N SER A 104 16.44 3.13 -4.80
CA SER A 104 17.06 4.11 -5.70
C SER A 104 18.47 4.52 -5.26
N LYS A 105 18.88 4.21 -4.03
CA LYS A 105 20.18 4.61 -3.48
C LYS A 105 21.37 3.89 -4.10
N PHE A 106 21.13 2.77 -4.78
CA PHE A 106 22.18 1.94 -5.39
C PHE A 106 22.47 2.30 -6.85
N TYR A 107 21.76 3.25 -7.45
CA TYR A 107 21.89 3.56 -8.86
C TYR A 107 22.16 5.05 -9.11
N SER A 108 23.21 5.30 -9.89
CA SER A 108 23.57 6.61 -10.42
C SER A 108 22.86 6.84 -11.76
N LYS A 109 21.60 7.30 -11.69
CA LYS A 109 20.79 7.76 -12.84
C LYS A 109 20.19 9.14 -12.56
N GLU A 110 19.77 9.82 -13.63
CA GLU A 110 19.29 11.21 -13.55
C GLU A 110 17.99 11.35 -12.76
N ASN A 111 17.06 10.40 -12.88
CA ASN A 111 15.75 10.48 -12.24
C ASN A 111 15.39 9.22 -11.43
N LEU A 112 14.52 9.39 -10.44
CA LEU A 112 14.09 8.34 -9.51
C LEU A 112 13.46 7.12 -10.23
N LYS A 113 12.70 7.38 -11.29
CA LYS A 113 12.00 6.34 -12.04
C LYS A 113 13.00 5.36 -12.65
N GLU A 114 14.03 5.86 -13.33
CA GLU A 114 15.06 5.03 -13.94
C GLU A 114 15.87 4.25 -12.89
N LYS A 115 16.18 4.87 -11.74
CA LYS A 115 16.84 4.16 -10.63
C LYS A 115 16.01 2.96 -10.15
N ASN A 116 14.71 3.15 -9.97
CA ASN A 116 13.80 2.09 -9.53
C ASN A 116 13.64 0.99 -10.60
N ARG A 117 13.62 1.37 -11.89
CA ARG A 117 13.57 0.41 -13.02
C ARG A 117 14.84 -0.42 -13.11
N CYS A 118 16.03 0.16 -12.88
CA CYS A 118 17.27 -0.60 -12.80
C CYS A 118 17.21 -1.64 -11.68
N TRP A 119 16.79 -1.25 -10.47
CA TRP A 119 16.58 -2.21 -9.37
C TRP A 119 15.60 -3.32 -9.73
N TRP A 120 14.47 -2.97 -10.34
CA TRP A 120 13.46 -3.94 -10.75
C TRP A 120 13.99 -4.96 -11.76
N LYS A 121 14.72 -4.49 -12.78
CA LYS A 121 15.38 -5.38 -13.74
C LYS A 121 16.37 -6.31 -13.04
N ASP A 122 17.17 -5.77 -12.13
CA ASP A 122 18.22 -6.53 -11.45
C ASP A 122 17.67 -7.54 -10.44
N ILE A 123 16.58 -7.24 -9.73
CA ILE A 123 15.97 -8.17 -8.77
C ILE A 123 15.21 -9.31 -9.46
N HIS A 124 14.86 -9.15 -10.74
CA HIS A 124 14.24 -10.19 -11.57
C HIS A 124 15.23 -11.10 -12.27
N LYS A 125 16.54 -10.77 -12.27
CA LYS A 125 17.54 -11.65 -12.87
C LYS A 125 17.46 -13.05 -12.25
N GLY A 126 17.24 -14.06 -13.09
CA GLY A 126 17.14 -15.46 -12.67
C GLY A 126 15.83 -15.84 -11.97
N ARG A 127 14.81 -14.98 -11.98
CA ARG A 127 13.46 -15.32 -11.51
C ARG A 127 12.59 -15.79 -12.66
N GLU A 128 11.74 -16.78 -12.40
CA GLU A 128 10.81 -17.32 -13.39
C GLU A 128 9.58 -16.42 -13.60
N SER A 129 9.18 -15.66 -12.58
CA SER A 129 7.99 -14.81 -12.63
C SER A 129 8.29 -13.43 -13.24
N SER A 130 7.63 -13.11 -14.36
CA SER A 130 7.60 -11.78 -14.99
C SER A 130 6.17 -11.39 -15.34
N ILE A 131 5.91 -10.09 -15.56
CA ILE A 131 4.58 -9.63 -15.97
C ILE A 131 4.21 -10.28 -17.30
N GLU A 132 5.15 -10.28 -18.25
CA GLU A 132 5.02 -10.90 -19.56
C GLU A 132 4.61 -12.37 -19.48
N LYS A 133 5.31 -13.16 -18.66
CA LYS A 133 5.00 -14.59 -18.49
C LYS A 133 3.57 -14.82 -18.01
N ILE A 134 3.07 -14.02 -17.06
CA ILE A 134 1.72 -14.20 -16.53
C ILE A 134 0.66 -13.98 -17.64
N TYR A 135 0.85 -12.97 -18.49
CA TYR A 135 -0.08 -12.76 -19.63
C TYR A 135 -0.04 -13.92 -20.62
N PHE A 136 1.16 -14.44 -20.93
CA PHE A 136 1.29 -15.55 -21.89
C PHE A 136 0.87 -16.91 -21.34
N ASP A 137 1.03 -17.15 -20.03
CA ASP A 137 0.57 -18.38 -19.39
C ASP A 137 -0.96 -18.41 -19.20
N HIS A 138 -1.62 -17.25 -19.25
CA HIS A 138 -3.06 -17.09 -19.05
C HIS A 138 -3.76 -16.30 -20.18
N PRO A 139 -3.68 -16.78 -21.44
CA PRO A 139 -4.31 -16.11 -22.56
C PRO A 139 -5.85 -16.17 -22.40
N GLY A 140 -6.50 -15.02 -22.43
CA GLY A 140 -7.96 -14.90 -22.29
C GLY A 140 -8.46 -14.70 -20.85
N ASP A 141 -7.56 -14.60 -19.87
CA ASP A 141 -7.92 -14.11 -18.54
C ASP A 141 -7.91 -12.57 -18.49
N ILE A 142 -8.47 -12.02 -17.41
CA ILE A 142 -8.62 -10.58 -17.18
C ILE A 142 -7.60 -10.11 -16.14
N PHE A 143 -7.01 -8.95 -16.34
CA PHE A 143 -5.92 -8.41 -15.53
C PHE A 143 -6.31 -7.08 -14.88
N PHE A 144 -6.35 -7.07 -13.55
CA PHE A 144 -6.54 -5.89 -12.73
C PHE A 144 -5.18 -5.45 -12.20
N ILE A 145 -4.68 -4.30 -12.65
CA ILE A 145 -3.42 -3.74 -12.19
C ILE A 145 -3.72 -2.59 -11.23
N ALA A 146 -3.67 -2.84 -9.93
CA ALA A 146 -3.99 -1.86 -8.89
C ALA A 146 -2.72 -1.38 -8.18
N LEU A 147 -2.05 -0.38 -8.75
CA LEU A 147 -0.74 0.09 -8.28
C LEU A 147 -0.70 1.60 -8.09
N PRO A 148 -0.08 2.12 -7.01
CA PRO A 148 0.25 3.54 -6.91
C PRO A 148 1.31 3.95 -7.93
N PRO A 149 1.44 5.25 -8.26
CA PRO A 149 2.30 5.69 -9.36
C PRO A 149 3.77 5.27 -9.27
N ASN A 150 4.34 5.25 -8.07
CA ASN A 150 5.72 4.84 -7.86
C ASN A 150 5.97 3.33 -8.07
N TYR A 151 4.93 2.50 -8.02
CA TYR A 151 5.01 1.07 -8.36
C TYR A 151 4.64 0.84 -9.83
N LEU A 152 3.61 1.51 -10.36
CA LEU A 152 3.25 1.32 -11.75
C LEU A 152 4.37 1.73 -12.71
N LYS A 153 5.03 2.86 -12.46
CA LYS A 153 6.16 3.35 -13.28
C LYS A 153 7.33 2.38 -13.38
N VAL A 154 7.45 1.45 -12.43
CA VAL A 154 8.50 0.43 -12.41
C VAL A 154 8.22 -0.64 -13.46
N ILE A 155 6.96 -1.09 -13.57
CA ILE A 155 6.53 -2.13 -14.52
C ILE A 155 6.02 -1.57 -15.84
N GLU A 156 5.81 -0.25 -15.94
CA GLU A 156 5.31 0.44 -17.13
C GLU A 156 6.03 0.04 -18.43
N PRO A 157 7.38 -0.08 -18.49
CA PRO A 157 8.04 -0.54 -19.72
C PRO A 157 7.62 -1.94 -20.18
N GLU A 158 7.36 -2.87 -19.25
CA GLU A 158 6.87 -4.21 -19.59
C GLU A 158 5.43 -4.15 -20.10
N LEU A 159 4.59 -3.31 -19.48
CA LEU A 159 3.21 -3.09 -19.92
C LEU A 159 3.14 -2.43 -21.31
N ASP A 160 4.01 -1.47 -21.57
CA ASP A 160 4.12 -0.82 -22.89
C ASP A 160 4.50 -1.84 -23.96
N ASN A 161 5.50 -2.70 -23.69
CA ASN A 161 5.90 -3.75 -24.62
C ASN A 161 4.74 -4.72 -24.93
N LEU A 162 4.04 -5.19 -23.88
CA LEU A 162 2.88 -6.06 -24.04
C LEU A 162 1.74 -5.38 -24.82
N ALA A 163 1.50 -4.09 -24.60
CA ALA A 163 0.50 -3.33 -25.33
C ALA A 163 0.89 -3.13 -26.81
N SER A 164 2.17 -2.85 -27.10
CA SER A 164 2.68 -2.76 -28.47
C SER A 164 2.59 -4.09 -29.23
N CYS A 165 2.64 -5.22 -28.54
CA CYS A 165 2.42 -6.55 -29.11
C CYS A 165 0.92 -6.94 -29.19
N GLY A 166 -0.01 -6.08 -28.77
CA GLY A 166 -1.45 -6.36 -28.76
C GLY A 166 -1.92 -7.33 -27.66
N VAL A 167 -1.02 -7.72 -26.75
CA VAL A 167 -1.32 -8.63 -25.64
C VAL A 167 -2.18 -7.92 -24.60
N ILE A 168 -1.86 -6.66 -24.28
CA ILE A 168 -2.69 -5.80 -23.42
C ILE A 168 -3.64 -4.99 -24.29
N ASN A 169 -4.92 -4.99 -23.91
CA ASN A 169 -5.96 -4.17 -24.52
C ASN A 169 -7.11 -3.88 -23.53
N LEU A 170 -8.03 -3.01 -23.92
CA LEU A 170 -9.17 -2.57 -23.08
C LEU A 170 -10.16 -3.69 -22.73
N HIS A 171 -10.11 -4.83 -23.41
CA HIS A 171 -10.99 -5.97 -23.15
C HIS A 171 -10.42 -6.93 -22.09
N ASN A 172 -9.10 -6.91 -21.86
CA ASN A 172 -8.47 -7.81 -20.90
C ASN A 172 -7.74 -7.11 -19.75
N THR A 173 -7.43 -5.82 -19.84
CA THR A 173 -6.58 -5.14 -18.85
C THR A 173 -7.24 -3.86 -18.31
N TYR A 174 -7.25 -3.74 -16.98
CA TYR A 174 -7.79 -2.59 -16.26
C TYR A 174 -6.76 -2.09 -15.24
N ILE A 175 -6.20 -0.90 -15.48
CA ILE A 175 -5.13 -0.28 -14.68
C ILE A 175 -5.72 0.78 -13.76
N PHE A 176 -5.68 0.53 -12.45
CA PHE A 176 -6.11 1.44 -11.41
C PHE A 176 -4.90 2.10 -10.75
N SER A 177 -4.82 3.43 -10.79
CA SER A 177 -3.81 4.23 -10.07
C SER A 177 -4.32 5.64 -9.77
N SER A 178 -3.55 6.42 -9.01
CA SER A 178 -3.76 7.87 -8.91
C SER A 178 -3.33 8.59 -10.19
N LYS A 179 -3.62 9.90 -10.28
CA LYS A 179 -3.28 10.75 -11.44
C LYS A 179 -1.80 10.59 -11.81
N GLN A 180 -1.54 10.26 -13.07
CA GLN A 180 -0.22 10.16 -13.66
C GLN A 180 -0.34 10.14 -15.19
N ASP A 181 0.78 10.40 -15.86
CA ASP A 181 0.88 10.26 -17.30
C ASP A 181 1.31 8.83 -17.65
N LEU A 182 0.63 8.25 -18.63
CA LEU A 182 0.92 6.94 -19.23
C LEU A 182 1.07 7.11 -20.74
N SER A 183 1.68 6.11 -21.39
CA SER A 183 1.68 5.98 -22.85
C SER A 183 0.25 5.96 -23.42
N LEU A 184 0.10 6.33 -24.69
CA LEU A 184 -1.20 6.35 -25.35
C LEU A 184 -1.87 4.96 -25.34
N SER A 185 -1.09 3.89 -25.53
CA SER A 185 -1.58 2.51 -25.52
C SER A 185 -2.15 2.08 -24.16
N LEU A 186 -1.57 2.53 -23.05
CA LEU A 186 -2.05 2.19 -21.71
C LEU A 186 -3.18 3.11 -21.21
N LYS A 187 -3.36 4.29 -21.81
CA LYS A 187 -4.41 5.24 -21.40
C LYS A 187 -5.82 4.67 -21.55
N GLU A 188 -6.08 3.85 -22.57
CA GLU A 188 -7.40 3.24 -22.77
C GLU A 188 -7.75 2.22 -21.66
N CYS A 189 -6.72 1.62 -21.07
CA CYS A 189 -6.87 0.69 -19.95
C CYS A 189 -6.89 1.42 -18.59
N PHE A 190 -6.76 2.74 -18.54
CA PHE A 190 -6.48 3.49 -17.32
C PHE A 190 -7.73 4.04 -16.61
N TYR A 191 -7.84 3.74 -15.31
CA TYR A 191 -8.93 4.16 -14.44
C TYR A 191 -8.36 4.88 -13.20
N GLN A 192 -8.51 6.20 -13.17
CA GLN A 192 -7.95 7.02 -12.11
C GLN A 192 -8.75 6.86 -10.80
N ALA A 193 -8.08 6.46 -9.72
CA ALA A 193 -8.61 6.55 -8.36
C ALA A 193 -8.62 8.02 -7.90
N LYS A 194 -9.73 8.73 -8.17
CA LYS A 194 -9.93 10.13 -7.77
C LYS A 194 -10.25 10.23 -6.28
N GLU A 195 -9.75 11.27 -5.63
CA GLU A 195 -10.00 11.50 -4.20
C GLU A 195 -11.49 11.58 -3.88
N ASP A 196 -12.30 12.08 -4.82
CA ASP A 196 -13.76 12.22 -4.74
C ASP A 196 -14.46 10.88 -4.47
N PHE A 197 -13.84 9.76 -4.85
CA PHE A 197 -14.39 8.43 -4.61
C PHE A 197 -14.30 8.00 -3.14
N CYS A 198 -13.60 8.74 -2.28
CA CYS A 198 -13.44 8.36 -0.86
C CYS A 198 -14.77 8.25 -0.12
N GLU A 199 -15.75 9.11 -0.42
CA GLU A 199 -17.05 9.07 0.26
C GLU A 199 -17.82 7.80 -0.09
N GLN A 200 -17.81 7.39 -1.35
CA GLN A 200 -18.54 6.21 -1.83
C GLN A 200 -17.81 4.89 -1.54
N LEU A 201 -16.49 4.86 -1.75
CA LEU A 201 -15.67 3.65 -1.59
C LEU A 201 -15.21 3.44 -0.13
N GLY A 202 -15.34 4.48 0.69
CA GLY A 202 -14.91 4.52 2.08
C GLY A 202 -13.40 4.38 2.28
N GLY A 203 -12.96 4.53 3.52
CA GLY A 203 -11.57 4.32 3.92
C GLY A 203 -10.63 5.47 3.59
N SER A 204 -9.33 5.19 3.64
CA SER A 204 -8.28 6.21 3.46
C SER A 204 -7.82 6.32 2.02
N ARG A 205 -7.32 7.50 1.63
CA ARG A 205 -6.69 7.76 0.31
C ARG A 205 -5.59 6.73 -0.04
N VAL A 206 -4.87 6.24 0.97
CA VAL A 206 -3.79 5.24 0.81
C VAL A 206 -4.33 3.92 0.23
N SER A 207 -5.59 3.57 0.51
CA SER A 207 -6.22 2.34 0.06
C SER A 207 -7.17 2.53 -1.14
N LEU A 208 -7.30 3.77 -1.65
CA LEU A 208 -8.35 4.11 -2.61
C LEU A 208 -8.22 3.35 -3.93
N ILE A 209 -6.99 3.16 -4.41
CA ILE A 209 -6.70 2.41 -5.65
C ILE A 209 -7.24 0.97 -5.56
N ILE A 210 -6.88 0.24 -4.50
CA ILE A 210 -7.34 -1.14 -4.34
C ILE A 210 -8.84 -1.22 -4.02
N ARG A 211 -9.42 -0.18 -3.41
CA ARG A 211 -10.86 -0.10 -3.18
C ARG A 211 -11.64 0.11 -4.47
N LEU A 212 -11.13 0.92 -5.40
CA LEU A 212 -11.70 1.07 -6.73
C LEU A 212 -11.66 -0.27 -7.47
N ALA A 213 -10.50 -0.93 -7.50
CA ALA A 213 -10.35 -2.26 -8.09
C ALA A 213 -11.34 -3.26 -7.46
N ARG A 214 -11.46 -3.28 -6.13
CA ARG A 214 -12.41 -4.15 -5.41
C ARG A 214 -13.86 -3.85 -5.73
N TYR A 215 -14.23 -2.57 -5.83
CA TYR A 215 -15.59 -2.14 -6.16
C TYR A 215 -15.99 -2.66 -7.54
N ILE A 216 -15.12 -2.45 -8.53
CA ILE A 216 -15.34 -2.94 -9.90
C ILE A 216 -15.38 -4.47 -9.91
N PHE A 217 -14.39 -5.13 -9.31
CA PHE A 217 -14.32 -6.59 -9.22
C PHE A 217 -15.62 -7.21 -8.70
N LYS A 218 -16.20 -6.64 -7.63
CA LYS A 218 -17.42 -7.16 -7.01
C LYS A 218 -18.67 -7.04 -7.89
N GLY A 219 -18.71 -6.07 -8.79
CA GLY A 219 -19.85 -5.86 -9.68
C GLY A 219 -19.71 -6.53 -11.03
N LEU A 220 -18.57 -7.17 -11.31
CA LEU A 220 -18.34 -7.83 -12.59
C LEU A 220 -19.00 -9.20 -12.68
N SER A 221 -19.58 -9.47 -13.85
CA SER A 221 -19.95 -10.78 -14.33
C SER A 221 -19.00 -11.21 -15.44
N LEU A 222 -18.37 -12.38 -15.28
CA LEU A 222 -17.53 -13.00 -16.33
C LEU A 222 -18.35 -13.71 -17.42
N LYS A 223 -19.69 -13.65 -17.36
CA LYS A 223 -20.57 -14.18 -18.42
C LYS A 223 -20.77 -13.20 -19.58
N GLU A 224 -20.44 -11.94 -19.36
CA GLU A 224 -20.59 -10.84 -20.32
C GLU A 224 -19.24 -10.15 -20.53
N PRO A 225 -19.05 -9.41 -21.64
CA PRO A 225 -17.85 -8.61 -21.83
C PRO A 225 -17.60 -7.66 -20.65
N THR A 226 -16.39 -7.68 -20.09
CA THR A 226 -16.05 -6.92 -18.89
C THR A 226 -15.93 -5.42 -19.16
N TYR A 227 -15.45 -5.02 -20.35
CA TYR A 227 -15.17 -3.61 -20.65
C TYR A 227 -16.38 -2.68 -20.48
N PRO A 228 -17.58 -2.96 -21.08
CA PRO A 228 -18.75 -2.12 -20.86
C PRO A 228 -19.18 -2.05 -19.39
N GLN A 229 -19.05 -3.16 -18.65
CA GLN A 229 -19.38 -3.21 -17.23
C GLN A 229 -18.43 -2.32 -16.41
N VAL A 230 -17.11 -2.44 -16.63
CA VAL A 230 -16.10 -1.61 -15.96
C VAL A 230 -16.35 -0.12 -16.23
N GLN A 231 -16.57 0.25 -17.50
CA GLN A 231 -16.85 1.64 -17.86
C GLN A 231 -18.12 2.17 -17.20
N LYS A 232 -19.21 1.40 -17.23
CA LYS A 232 -20.47 1.79 -16.59
C LYS A 232 -20.28 2.04 -15.09
N MET A 233 -19.62 1.13 -14.39
CA MET A 233 -19.36 1.24 -12.95
C MET A 233 -18.47 2.44 -12.62
N TYR A 234 -17.40 2.65 -13.39
CA TYR A 234 -16.51 3.79 -13.19
C TYR A 234 -17.20 5.13 -13.47
N ASN A 235 -18.00 5.21 -14.53
CA ASN A 235 -18.77 6.41 -14.86
C ASN A 235 -19.86 6.70 -13.81
N ALA A 236 -20.48 5.66 -13.23
CA ALA A 236 -21.40 5.84 -12.12
C ALA A 236 -20.71 6.45 -10.88
N LEU A 237 -19.49 6.01 -10.56
CA LEU A 237 -18.68 6.64 -9.51
C LEU A 237 -18.38 8.11 -9.82
N LEU A 238 -18.00 8.42 -11.07
CA LEU A 238 -17.73 9.80 -11.50
C LEU A 238 -18.96 10.71 -11.34
N LEU A 239 -20.13 10.24 -11.76
CA LEU A 239 -21.37 11.02 -11.71
C LEU A 239 -21.91 11.18 -10.28
N GLY A 240 -21.76 10.15 -9.44
CA GLY A 240 -22.25 10.20 -8.07
C GLY A 240 -21.31 10.90 -7.08
N SER A 241 -20.05 11.16 -7.45
CA SER A 241 -19.06 11.71 -6.52
C SER A 241 -19.08 13.23 -6.54
N SER A 242 -19.19 13.84 -5.36
CA SER A 242 -18.99 15.28 -5.21
C SER A 242 -17.49 15.59 -5.02
N PRO A 243 -17.00 16.75 -5.50
CA PRO A 243 -15.62 17.15 -5.26
C PRO A 243 -15.28 17.12 -3.77
N VAL A 244 -14.15 16.50 -3.39
CA VAL A 244 -13.74 16.46 -1.98
C VAL A 244 -13.61 17.89 -1.45
N LYS A 245 -14.40 18.22 -0.41
CA LYS A 245 -14.18 19.46 0.34
C LYS A 245 -12.82 19.38 1.03
N HIS A 246 -11.86 20.17 0.57
CA HIS A 246 -10.58 20.34 1.25
C HIS A 246 -10.79 21.10 2.56
N ILE A 247 -11.00 20.37 3.66
CA ILE A 247 -11.07 20.97 5.00
C ILE A 247 -9.64 21.36 5.41
N ASN A 248 -9.33 22.66 5.35
CA ASN A 248 -8.11 23.24 5.91
C ASN A 248 -8.17 23.14 7.44
N ARG A 249 -7.56 22.08 7.99
CA ARG A 249 -7.42 21.92 9.44
C ARG A 249 -6.19 22.67 9.92
N ARG A 250 -6.30 23.33 11.07
CA ARG A 250 -5.17 23.99 11.74
C ARG A 250 -4.18 22.93 12.23
N LYS A 251 -2.94 22.94 11.73
CA LYS A 251 -1.88 22.05 12.22
C LYS A 251 -1.61 22.30 13.71
N MET A 252 -1.49 21.23 14.49
CA MET A 252 -1.17 21.33 15.93
C MET A 252 0.30 21.01 16.22
N THR A 253 0.86 21.64 17.26
CA THR A 253 2.15 21.28 17.87
C THR A 253 1.97 20.07 18.80
N ASP A 254 3.06 19.41 19.20
CA ASP A 254 2.97 18.24 20.11
C ASP A 254 2.35 18.63 21.45
N LYS A 255 2.74 19.80 21.99
CA LYS A 255 2.15 20.38 23.19
C LYS A 255 0.64 20.53 23.08
N ASN A 256 0.14 21.14 22.01
CA ASN A 256 -1.30 21.35 21.84
C ASN A 256 -2.06 20.01 21.66
N VAL A 257 -1.42 19.00 21.05
CA VAL A 257 -2.01 17.65 20.94
C VAL A 257 -2.08 16.99 22.33
N ILE A 258 -1.03 17.13 23.15
CA ILE A 258 -1.01 16.63 24.53
C ILE A 258 -2.13 17.30 25.35
N ASP A 259 -2.20 18.63 25.31
CA ASP A 259 -3.21 19.41 26.06
C ASP A 259 -4.64 18.98 25.68
N PHE A 260 -4.89 18.78 24.39
CA PHE A 260 -6.16 18.27 23.89
C PHE A 260 -6.46 16.86 24.45
N ILE A 261 -5.50 15.94 24.37
CA ILE A 261 -5.68 14.56 24.86
C ILE A 261 -5.95 14.56 26.37
N LEU A 262 -5.20 15.35 27.17
CA LEU A 262 -5.38 15.44 28.62
C LEU A 262 -6.76 15.99 28.98
N THR A 263 -7.21 17.05 28.30
CA THR A 263 -8.53 17.64 28.51
C THR A 263 -9.64 16.60 28.31
N GLU A 264 -9.57 15.85 27.22
CA GLU A 264 -10.57 14.83 26.87
C GLU A 264 -10.52 13.59 27.77
N LEU A 265 -9.33 13.20 28.23
CA LEU A 265 -9.18 12.08 29.17
C LEU A 265 -9.64 12.44 30.59
N ASN A 266 -9.54 13.71 31.00
CA ASN A 266 -10.05 14.17 32.29
C ASN A 266 -11.58 14.30 32.33
N ASP A 267 -12.19 14.67 31.19
CA ASP A 267 -13.64 14.85 31.06
C ASP A 267 -14.39 13.51 30.91
N SER A 268 -13.67 12.44 30.54
CA SER A 268 -14.21 11.09 30.42
C SER A 268 -13.86 10.23 31.64
N THR A 269 -14.88 9.84 32.41
CA THR A 269 -14.75 8.88 33.51
C THR A 269 -14.16 7.55 33.02
N LEU A 270 -12.84 7.39 33.19
CA LEU A 270 -12.03 6.14 33.16
C LEU A 270 -12.45 5.03 32.19
N THR A 271 -13.00 5.35 31.02
CA THR A 271 -13.27 4.38 29.96
C THR A 271 -12.31 4.64 28.81
N LYS A 272 -11.51 3.62 28.45
CA LYS A 272 -10.49 3.66 27.39
C LYS A 272 -11.07 4.19 26.06
N ILE A 273 -11.01 5.51 25.83
CA ILE A 273 -11.35 6.09 24.53
C ILE A 273 -10.32 5.63 23.52
N SER A 274 -10.75 5.00 22.42
CA SER A 274 -9.83 4.57 21.36
C SER A 274 -9.13 5.78 20.72
N THR A 275 -7.82 5.70 20.51
CA THR A 275 -6.98 6.73 19.87
C THR A 275 -7.59 7.30 18.59
N THR A 276 -8.19 6.44 17.75
CA THR A 276 -8.81 6.84 16.49
C THR A 276 -10.08 7.68 16.69
N LYS A 277 -10.89 7.41 17.72
CA LYS A 277 -12.05 8.23 18.08
C LYS A 277 -11.61 9.62 18.57
N LEU A 278 -10.59 9.67 19.41
CA LEU A 278 -10.06 10.92 19.95
C LEU A 278 -9.48 11.81 18.84
N LEU A 279 -8.71 11.22 17.93
CA LEU A 279 -8.21 11.90 16.74
C LEU A 279 -9.33 12.35 15.81
N LYS A 280 -10.43 11.58 15.70
CA LYS A 280 -11.63 11.99 14.95
C LYS A 280 -12.27 13.21 15.59
N LYS A 281 -12.51 13.21 16.91
CA LYS A 281 -13.07 14.36 17.65
C LYS A 281 -12.23 15.62 17.42
N MET A 282 -10.91 15.52 17.54
CA MET A 282 -9.98 16.62 17.27
C MET A 282 -10.10 17.17 15.84
N ARG A 283 -10.26 16.28 14.85
CA ARG A 283 -10.41 16.64 13.43
C ARG A 283 -11.75 17.25 13.09
N ASP A 284 -12.80 16.84 13.80
CA ASP A 284 -14.15 17.38 13.67
C ASP A 284 -14.22 18.80 14.25
N GLN A 285 -13.35 19.14 15.23
CA GLN A 285 -13.13 20.51 15.73
C GLN A 285 -12.20 21.37 14.85
N GLY A 286 -11.89 20.92 13.62
CA GLY A 286 -11.06 21.68 12.67
C GLY A 286 -9.55 21.63 12.94
N MET A 287 -9.09 20.78 13.87
CA MET A 287 -7.66 20.66 14.21
C MET A 287 -7.00 19.44 13.55
N GLY A 288 -5.72 19.59 13.15
CA GLY A 288 -5.01 18.61 12.33
C GLY A 288 -3.80 18.01 13.03
N CYS A 289 -3.77 16.67 13.10
CA CYS A 289 -2.57 15.88 13.43
C CYS A 289 -2.52 14.61 12.57
N GLU A 290 -1.32 14.21 12.18
CA GLU A 290 -1.08 12.94 11.50
C GLU A 290 -1.40 11.77 12.44
N HIS A 291 -1.99 10.70 11.91
CA HIS A 291 -2.40 9.56 12.73
C HIS A 291 -1.23 8.92 13.48
N LYS A 292 -0.07 8.74 12.83
CA LYS A 292 1.12 8.15 13.46
C LYS A 292 1.63 9.03 14.61
N ARG A 293 1.77 10.33 14.36
CA ARG A 293 2.19 11.32 15.35
C ARG A 293 1.23 11.35 16.55
N PHE A 294 -0.07 11.45 16.30
CA PHE A 294 -1.08 11.42 17.35
C PHE A 294 -1.05 10.11 18.15
N SER A 295 -0.92 8.96 17.48
CA SER A 295 -0.88 7.65 18.14
C SER A 295 0.35 7.48 19.02
N LYS A 296 1.51 7.99 18.58
CA LYS A 296 2.74 8.01 19.36
C LYS A 296 2.55 8.81 20.65
N ILE A 297 2.13 10.08 20.52
CA ILE A 297 1.90 10.99 21.66
C ILE A 297 0.90 10.39 22.64
N TYR A 298 -0.22 9.86 22.14
CA TYR A 298 -1.25 9.24 22.98
C TYR A 298 -0.71 8.03 23.76
N SER A 299 0.11 7.18 23.12
CA SER A 299 0.68 6.00 23.78
C SER A 299 1.71 6.38 24.85
N GLU A 300 2.57 7.35 24.56
CA GLU A 300 3.56 7.89 25.51
C GLU A 300 2.86 8.48 26.74
N LEU A 301 1.81 9.29 26.52
CA LEU A 301 1.05 9.92 27.59
C LEU A 301 0.32 8.89 28.49
N LEU A 302 -0.25 7.83 27.91
CA LEU A 302 -0.88 6.76 28.70
C LEU A 302 0.13 6.00 29.58
N VAL A 303 1.37 5.83 29.13
CA VAL A 303 2.44 5.23 29.94
C VAL A 303 2.83 6.16 31.08
N GLU A 304 2.96 7.46 30.81
CA GLU A 304 3.28 8.47 31.80
C GLU A 304 2.20 8.58 32.89
N ILE A 305 0.92 8.69 32.52
CA ILE A 305 -0.20 8.76 33.47
C ILE A 305 -0.23 7.51 34.37
N LYS A 306 -0.01 6.31 33.81
CA LYS A 306 0.05 5.07 34.60
C LYS A 306 1.21 5.09 35.60
N ASN A 307 2.37 5.56 35.18
CA ASN A 307 3.55 5.64 36.03
C ASN A 307 3.37 6.65 37.18
N THR A 308 2.71 7.78 36.93
CA THR A 308 2.40 8.79 37.94
C THR A 308 1.39 8.26 38.97
N ASN A 309 0.29 7.64 38.52
CA ASN A 309 -0.69 7.03 39.42
C ASN A 309 -0.08 5.89 40.27
N PHE A 310 0.83 5.09 39.71
CA PHE A 310 1.52 4.04 40.47
C PHE A 310 2.43 4.61 41.56
N ARG A 311 3.10 5.74 41.28
CA ARG A 311 3.94 6.46 42.27
C ARG A 311 3.12 7.06 43.40
N GLU A 312 1.94 7.62 43.13
CA GLU A 312 1.04 8.17 44.16
C GLU A 312 0.45 7.08 45.06
N VAL A 313 0.02 5.94 44.49
CA VAL A 313 -0.45 4.79 45.28
C VAL A 313 0.67 4.21 46.15
N SER A 314 1.91 4.15 45.64
CA SER A 314 3.07 3.66 46.41
C SER A 314 3.50 4.58 47.56
N LYS A 315 3.15 5.88 47.50
CA LYS A 315 3.41 6.85 48.57
C LYS A 315 2.32 6.81 49.65
N ASN A 316 1.07 6.55 49.27
CA ASN A 316 -0.05 6.45 50.21
C ASN A 316 -0.18 5.08 50.89
N GLY A 317 0.55 4.06 50.45
CA GLY A 317 0.63 2.73 51.09
C GLY A 317 1.70 2.59 52.18
N LYS A 318 2.36 3.69 52.56
CA LYS A 318 3.30 3.76 53.70
C LYS A 318 2.81 4.81 54.70
N SER A 319 1.68 4.54 55.34
CA SER A 319 1.29 5.19 56.60
C SER A 319 0.87 4.10 57.58
#